data_AF-A0A836F1Y2-F1
#
_entry.id   AF-A0A836F1Y2-F1
#
_cell.length_a   1.000
_cell.length_b   1.000
_cell.length_c   1.000
_cell.angle_alpha   90.00
_cell.angle_beta   90.00
_cell.angle_gamma   90.00
#
_symmetry.space_group_name_H-M   'P 1'
#
loop_
_entity.id
_entity.type
_entity.pdbx_description
1 polymer ?
#
loop_
_entity_poly.entity_id
_entity_poly.type
_entity_poly.pdbx_seq_one_letter_code
_entity_poly.pdbx_strand_id
1 'polypeptide(L)'
;MQIKKQKKWQLLQKQRKITILSRSRKKYKKHEKKNSKKKTKRESLIEEIKKKREEQFRKSKQLQKDINDYIDGVKTPEGLRRIVDSRSTKKLCPSFELTGVCRHKNKCSKNHREIFLSNVILIIGLYFNFSVEKNPTESNINVALEFKNSGMWHYFCKFYDNIITKLKSFGEIKTLKCYWRNKKHWRANLYVQYDTKRAAAKAWKNLKGRSYNGKPLVLLFVLCSIHPLVNGVGFRGFTFKGLEEPESLTKDVSTNIVENWITQPLDHFNHRDNRTWSMRYKENSAFLKKNGPILIMIGGEWEITNGFLQGGLMYELGVKYHGLMYYTEHRFYGQSKPTKDISTENLQYLNADQALADLAYFIDTKKKEKNLEKSIVIVVGGSYAGNMAAWARLKYPHLIQGALASSAPVWAKADFYEYYEVVTDALGKYSKTCVESVKTAFASFRLCHVPDVRSPSDLGYFMNTLSEVRE
;
A
#
# COMPACT_ATOMS: atom_id res chain seq x y z
N MET A 1 -50.47 -64.01 57.31
CA MET A 1 -50.10 -63.82 55.88
C MET A 1 -49.23 -62.57 55.62
N GLN A 2 -49.36 -61.49 56.41
CA GLN A 2 -48.61 -60.21 56.24
C GLN A 2 -47.10 -60.28 56.54
N ILE A 3 -46.65 -61.01 57.57
CA ILE A 3 -45.22 -61.06 57.98
C ILE A 3 -44.32 -61.68 56.89
N LYS A 4 -44.78 -62.71 56.18
CA LYS A 4 -44.03 -63.33 55.06
C LYS A 4 -43.86 -62.36 53.88
N LYS A 5 -44.87 -61.54 53.58
CA LYS A 5 -44.80 -60.52 52.52
C LYS A 5 -43.79 -59.41 52.88
N GLN A 6 -43.75 -58.99 54.15
CA GLN A 6 -42.82 -57.96 54.63
C GLN A 6 -41.35 -58.42 54.59
N LYS A 7 -41.05 -59.66 55.03
CA LYS A 7 -39.70 -60.25 54.90
C LYS A 7 -39.26 -60.39 53.44
N LYS A 8 -40.16 -60.81 52.54
CA LYS A 8 -39.89 -60.90 51.10
C LYS A 8 -39.59 -59.53 50.48
N TRP A 9 -40.32 -58.49 50.89
CA TRP A 9 -40.09 -57.12 50.45
C TRP A 9 -38.74 -56.57 50.93
N GLN A 10 -38.38 -56.81 52.20
CA GLN A 10 -37.06 -56.42 52.73
C GLN A 10 -35.90 -57.14 52.01
N LEU A 11 -36.05 -58.43 51.67
CA LEU A 11 -35.07 -59.18 50.88
C LEU A 11 -34.90 -58.60 49.46
N LEU A 12 -36.01 -58.26 48.80
CA LEU A 12 -36.01 -57.61 47.49
C LEU A 12 -35.33 -56.22 47.53
N GLN A 13 -35.55 -55.45 48.59
CA GLN A 13 -34.87 -54.16 48.79
C GLN A 13 -33.36 -54.34 49.00
N LYS A 14 -32.92 -55.36 49.76
CA LYS A 14 -31.50 -55.72 49.91
C LYS A 14 -30.88 -56.14 48.58
N GLN A 15 -31.55 -57.00 47.80
CA GLN A 15 -31.09 -57.42 46.46
C GLN A 15 -31.03 -56.26 45.46
N ARG A 16 -31.99 -55.33 45.49
CA ARG A 16 -31.94 -54.09 44.69
C ARG A 16 -30.73 -53.23 45.06
N LYS A 17 -30.46 -53.01 46.36
CA LYS A 17 -29.27 -52.27 46.80
C LYS A 17 -27.97 -52.91 46.33
N ILE A 18 -27.84 -54.23 46.47
CA ILE A 18 -26.66 -54.99 45.99
C ILE A 18 -26.50 -54.85 44.46
N THR A 19 -27.60 -54.97 43.72
CA THR A 19 -27.60 -54.84 42.26
C THR A 19 -27.19 -53.44 41.81
N ILE A 20 -27.72 -52.39 42.45
CA ILE A 20 -27.37 -50.99 42.18
C ILE A 20 -25.87 -50.75 42.47
N LEU A 21 -25.37 -51.19 43.63
CA LEU A 21 -23.95 -51.08 43.99
C LEU A 21 -23.03 -51.82 43.00
N SER A 22 -23.42 -53.02 42.55
CA SER A 22 -22.66 -53.79 41.56
C SER A 22 -22.61 -53.09 40.19
N ARG A 23 -23.72 -52.48 39.75
CA ARG A 23 -23.80 -51.69 38.50
C ARG A 23 -22.94 -50.43 38.60
N SER A 24 -22.97 -49.72 39.73
CA SER A 24 -22.13 -48.54 39.99
C SER A 24 -20.64 -48.91 40.01
N ARG A 25 -20.24 -50.02 40.66
CA ARG A 25 -18.85 -50.53 40.63
C ARG A 25 -18.40 -50.90 39.22
N LYS A 26 -19.26 -51.56 38.42
CA LYS A 26 -18.94 -51.90 37.01
C LYS A 26 -18.77 -50.64 36.14
N LYS A 27 -19.62 -49.62 36.32
CA LYS A 27 -19.47 -48.32 35.64
C LYS A 27 -18.16 -47.62 36.03
N TYR A 28 -17.83 -47.61 37.32
CA TYR A 28 -16.58 -47.02 37.84
C TYR A 28 -15.34 -47.70 37.24
N LYS A 29 -15.25 -49.04 37.30
CA LYS A 29 -14.15 -49.80 36.68
C LYS A 29 -14.02 -49.57 35.16
N LYS A 30 -15.14 -49.42 34.45
CA LYS A 30 -15.13 -49.11 33.00
C LYS A 30 -14.60 -47.70 32.73
N HIS A 31 -14.95 -46.73 33.58
CA HIS A 31 -14.46 -45.35 33.50
C HIS A 31 -12.96 -45.28 33.79
N GLU A 32 -12.49 -45.99 34.81
CA GLU A 32 -11.08 -46.09 35.20
C GLU A 32 -10.23 -46.72 34.07
N LYS A 33 -10.68 -47.84 33.48
CA LYS A 33 -10.03 -48.43 32.30
C LYS A 33 -9.99 -47.49 31.09
N LYS A 34 -11.05 -46.69 30.86
CA LYS A 34 -11.05 -45.68 29.79
C LYS A 34 -10.05 -44.55 30.07
N ASN A 35 -9.94 -44.09 31.30
CA ASN A 35 -9.00 -43.04 31.70
C ASN A 35 -7.55 -43.52 31.61
N SER A 36 -7.26 -44.75 32.06
CA SER A 36 -5.94 -45.38 31.91
C SER A 36 -5.53 -45.48 30.43
N LYS A 37 -6.41 -46.00 29.55
CA LYS A 37 -6.15 -46.05 28.10
C LYS A 37 -5.91 -44.67 27.47
N LYS A 38 -6.67 -43.65 27.88
CA LYS A 38 -6.47 -42.26 27.42
C LYS A 38 -5.11 -41.71 27.88
N LYS A 39 -4.69 -42.01 29.11
CA LYS A 39 -3.40 -41.59 29.67
C LYS A 39 -2.23 -42.19 28.88
N THR A 40 -2.23 -43.50 28.65
CA THR A 40 -1.19 -44.18 27.86
C THR A 40 -1.11 -43.66 26.43
N LYS A 41 -2.26 -43.42 25.77
CA LYS A 41 -2.30 -42.84 24.42
C LYS A 41 -1.70 -41.42 24.39
N ARG A 42 -1.97 -40.60 25.41
CA ARG A 42 -1.41 -39.25 25.54
C ARG A 42 0.10 -39.29 25.74
N GLU A 43 0.60 -40.19 26.58
CA GLU A 43 2.04 -40.40 26.83
C GLU A 43 2.76 -40.84 25.54
N SER A 44 2.19 -41.79 24.79
CA SER A 44 2.76 -42.23 23.50
C SER A 44 2.85 -41.10 22.47
N LEU A 45 1.84 -40.22 22.41
CA LEU A 45 1.82 -39.07 21.50
C LEU A 45 2.84 -38.01 21.91
N ILE A 46 3.02 -37.78 23.22
CA ILE A 46 4.04 -36.85 23.73
C ILE A 46 5.43 -37.35 23.35
N GLU A 47 5.69 -38.65 23.49
CA GLU A 47 6.97 -39.25 23.14
C GLU A 47 7.25 -39.17 21.63
N GLU A 48 6.24 -39.42 20.79
CA GLU A 48 6.37 -39.25 19.34
C GLU A 48 6.68 -37.79 18.96
N ILE A 49 6.03 -36.81 19.61
CA ILE A 49 6.30 -35.38 19.40
C ILE A 49 7.72 -35.01 19.86
N LYS A 50 8.21 -35.56 20.98
CA LYS A 50 9.58 -35.35 21.45
C LYS A 50 10.61 -35.86 20.44
N LYS A 51 10.47 -37.11 19.99
CA LYS A 51 11.36 -37.70 18.98
C LYS A 51 11.38 -36.89 17.67
N LYS A 52 10.22 -36.45 17.18
CA LYS A 52 10.14 -35.58 15.99
C LYS A 52 10.83 -34.23 16.20
N ARG A 53 10.71 -33.63 17.38
CA ARG A 53 11.39 -32.37 17.72
C ARG A 53 12.90 -32.53 17.80
N GLU A 54 13.39 -33.61 18.41
CA GLU A 54 14.83 -33.93 18.50
C GLU A 54 15.43 -34.15 17.12
N GLU A 55 14.74 -34.90 16.24
CA GLU A 55 15.18 -35.10 14.86
C GLU A 55 15.24 -33.78 14.09
N GLN A 56 14.22 -32.92 14.25
CA GLN A 56 14.18 -31.60 13.62
C GLN A 56 15.29 -30.68 14.14
N PHE A 57 15.60 -30.76 15.44
CA PHE A 57 16.71 -30.03 16.05
C PHE A 57 18.05 -30.49 15.49
N ARG A 58 18.27 -31.81 15.38
CA ARG A 58 19.48 -32.39 14.78
C ARG A 58 19.67 -31.94 13.32
N LYS A 59 18.61 -31.98 12.51
CA LYS A 59 18.64 -31.50 11.11
C LYS A 59 18.96 -30.00 11.04
N SER A 60 18.38 -29.18 11.91
CA SER A 60 18.65 -27.74 11.97
C SER A 60 20.10 -27.43 12.35
N LYS A 61 20.68 -28.19 13.28
CA LYS A 61 22.08 -28.06 13.71
C LYS A 61 23.04 -28.45 12.58
N GLN A 62 22.75 -29.54 11.87
CA GLN A 62 23.53 -29.94 10.70
C GLN A 62 23.49 -28.88 9.59
N LEU A 63 22.31 -28.38 9.23
CA LEU A 63 22.17 -27.32 8.22
C LEU A 63 22.95 -26.05 8.60
N GLN A 64 22.97 -25.70 9.89
CA GLN A 64 23.73 -24.55 10.36
C GLN A 64 25.24 -24.77 10.25
N LYS A 65 25.71 -25.99 10.53
CA LYS A 65 27.11 -26.38 10.31
C LYS A 65 27.48 -26.26 8.82
N ASP A 66 26.68 -26.87 7.94
CA ASP A 66 26.94 -26.84 6.50
C ASP A 66 26.97 -25.41 5.93
N ILE A 67 26.09 -24.52 6.41
CA ILE A 67 26.10 -23.10 6.00
C ILE A 67 27.35 -22.37 6.49
N ASN A 68 27.84 -22.65 7.70
CA ASN A 68 29.10 -22.09 8.19
C ASN A 68 30.26 -22.57 7.32
N ASP A 69 30.35 -23.88 7.08
CA ASP A 69 31.40 -24.49 6.26
C ASP A 69 31.38 -23.92 4.84
N TYR A 70 30.19 -23.60 4.29
CA TYR A 70 30.08 -22.93 2.98
C TYR A 70 30.53 -21.47 2.98
N ILE A 71 30.27 -20.72 4.07
CA ILE A 71 30.72 -19.33 4.18
C ILE A 71 32.24 -19.27 4.27
N ASP A 72 32.84 -20.16 5.07
CA ASP A 72 34.27 -20.17 5.40
C ASP A 72 35.11 -20.93 4.35
N GLY A 73 34.52 -21.90 3.65
CA GLY A 73 35.21 -22.78 2.69
C GLY A 73 35.01 -22.41 1.22
N VAL A 74 35.83 -22.98 0.33
CA VAL A 74 35.74 -22.77 -1.13
C VAL A 74 34.66 -23.65 -1.78
N LYS A 75 34.46 -24.88 -1.27
CA LYS A 75 33.53 -25.87 -1.85
C LYS A 75 32.18 -25.87 -1.13
N THR A 76 31.08 -25.98 -1.89
CA THR A 76 29.72 -26.12 -1.33
C THR A 76 29.50 -27.51 -0.75
N PRO A 77 29.11 -27.65 0.55
CA PRO A 77 28.78 -28.94 1.15
C PRO A 77 27.63 -29.65 0.43
N GLU A 78 27.66 -30.99 0.42
CA GLU A 78 26.68 -31.81 -0.30
C GLU A 78 25.25 -31.61 0.24
N GLY A 79 25.10 -31.44 1.55
CA GLY A 79 23.82 -31.16 2.21
C GLY A 79 23.10 -29.91 1.67
N LEU A 80 23.86 -28.90 1.22
CA LEU A 80 23.31 -27.66 0.66
C LEU A 80 22.94 -27.76 -0.83
N ARG A 81 23.51 -28.74 -1.54
CA ARG A 81 23.21 -29.00 -2.96
C ARG A 81 21.93 -29.82 -3.12
N ARG A 82 21.51 -30.51 -2.06
CA ARG A 82 20.34 -31.38 -2.07
C ARG A 82 19.04 -30.55 -2.24
N ILE A 83 18.12 -31.14 -2.99
CA ILE A 83 16.74 -30.69 -3.11
C ILE A 83 15.86 -31.70 -2.37
N VAL A 84 14.95 -31.23 -1.53
CA VAL A 84 14.02 -32.10 -0.78
C VAL A 84 12.60 -31.83 -1.24
N ASP A 85 11.97 -32.86 -1.83
CA ASP A 85 10.58 -32.81 -2.25
C ASP A 85 9.68 -33.37 -1.14
N SER A 86 8.63 -32.63 -0.78
CA SER A 86 7.66 -33.09 0.22
C SER A 86 6.79 -34.24 -0.28
N ARG A 87 6.58 -34.33 -1.60
CA ARG A 87 5.81 -35.37 -2.29
C ARG A 87 6.38 -35.58 -3.71
N SER A 88 7.49 -36.30 -3.83
CA SER A 88 8.23 -36.48 -5.09
C SER A 88 7.38 -36.96 -6.28
N THR A 89 6.33 -37.74 -6.05
CA THR A 89 5.45 -38.29 -7.10
C THR A 89 4.32 -37.34 -7.55
N LYS A 90 4.18 -36.16 -6.96
CA LYS A 90 3.10 -35.20 -7.26
C LYS A 90 3.64 -33.97 -8.01
N LYS A 91 2.77 -33.35 -8.82
CA LYS A 91 3.08 -32.07 -9.49
C LYS A 91 3.44 -30.98 -8.47
N LEU A 92 4.34 -30.07 -8.87
CA LEU A 92 4.75 -28.93 -8.07
C LEU A 92 3.56 -28.02 -7.74
N CYS A 93 3.58 -27.44 -6.55
CA CYS A 93 2.59 -26.47 -6.12
C CYS A 93 2.90 -25.10 -6.74
N PRO A 94 2.02 -24.57 -7.61
CA PRO A 94 2.31 -23.31 -8.31
C PRO A 94 2.55 -22.14 -7.35
N SER A 95 1.76 -22.07 -6.26
CA SER A 95 1.93 -21.01 -5.26
C SER A 95 3.27 -21.10 -4.53
N PHE A 96 3.70 -22.31 -4.18
CA PHE A 96 4.95 -22.52 -3.46
C PHE A 96 6.16 -22.33 -4.37
N GLU A 97 6.06 -22.75 -5.63
CA GLU A 97 7.09 -22.55 -6.63
C GLU A 97 7.31 -21.06 -6.94
N LEU A 98 6.21 -20.31 -7.10
CA LEU A 98 6.27 -18.88 -7.39
C LEU A 98 6.69 -18.03 -6.19
N THR A 99 6.32 -18.41 -4.96
CA THR A 99 6.46 -17.52 -3.79
C THR A 99 7.22 -18.11 -2.61
N GLY A 100 7.56 -19.40 -2.64
CA GLY A 100 8.06 -20.11 -1.46
C GLY A 100 7.03 -20.28 -0.34
N VAL A 101 5.77 -19.85 -0.52
CA VAL A 101 4.72 -19.94 0.50
C VAL A 101 3.42 -20.54 -0.06
N CYS A 102 2.83 -21.47 0.68
CA CYS A 102 1.58 -22.11 0.33
C CYS A 102 0.53 -21.95 1.44
N ARG A 103 -0.72 -21.67 1.07
CA ARG A 103 -1.84 -21.53 2.02
C ARG A 103 -2.06 -22.77 2.88
N HIS A 104 -1.74 -23.96 2.35
CA HIS A 104 -1.96 -25.25 3.03
C HIS A 104 -0.72 -25.77 3.78
N LYS A 105 0.44 -25.08 3.68
CA LYS A 105 1.71 -25.49 4.32
C LYS A 105 1.97 -27.01 4.13
N ASN A 106 2.21 -27.75 5.20
CA ASN A 106 2.51 -29.18 5.18
C ASN A 106 1.29 -30.08 4.82
N LYS A 107 0.07 -29.52 4.81
CA LYS A 107 -1.16 -30.23 4.42
C LYS A 107 -1.48 -30.08 2.93
N CYS A 108 -0.59 -29.45 2.15
CA CYS A 108 -0.78 -29.31 0.71
C CYS A 108 -0.82 -30.70 0.04
N SER A 109 -1.74 -30.88 -0.91
CA SER A 109 -1.84 -32.10 -1.71
C SER A 109 -0.78 -32.17 -2.82
N LYS A 110 -0.18 -31.03 -3.17
CA LYS A 110 0.87 -30.87 -4.20
C LYS A 110 2.27 -30.93 -3.60
N ASN A 111 3.28 -31.14 -4.46
CA ASN A 111 4.68 -31.19 -4.04
C ASN A 111 5.24 -29.79 -3.72
N HIS A 112 5.97 -29.68 -2.62
CA HIS A 112 6.75 -28.49 -2.24
C HIS A 112 8.22 -28.86 -2.26
N ARG A 113 9.01 -28.07 -2.99
CA ARG A 113 10.43 -28.30 -3.20
C ARG A 113 11.25 -27.39 -2.31
N GLU A 114 11.86 -27.94 -1.27
CA GLU A 114 12.73 -27.20 -0.37
C GLU A 114 14.17 -27.23 -0.87
N ILE A 115 14.82 -26.08 -0.76
CA ILE A 115 16.23 -25.88 -1.11
C ILE A 115 16.96 -25.26 0.08
N PHE A 116 18.26 -25.51 0.16
CA PHE A 116 19.09 -25.12 1.30
C PHE A 116 20.12 -24.05 0.97
N LEU A 117 20.23 -23.65 -0.31
CA LEU A 117 21.11 -22.57 -0.74
C LEU A 117 20.56 -21.88 -1.99
N SER A 118 20.43 -20.55 -1.93
CA SER A 118 20.04 -19.68 -3.04
C SER A 118 20.61 -18.28 -2.82
N ASN A 119 20.64 -17.47 -3.87
CA ASN A 119 20.90 -16.02 -3.76
C ASN A 119 19.67 -15.25 -3.25
N VAL A 120 18.50 -15.90 -3.18
CA VAL A 120 17.26 -15.30 -2.67
C VAL A 120 16.87 -15.88 -1.32
N ILE A 121 16.62 -14.99 -0.37
CA ILE A 121 16.09 -15.30 0.96
C ILE A 121 14.70 -14.72 1.09
N LEU A 122 13.78 -15.55 1.58
CA LEU A 122 12.47 -15.16 2.03
C LEU A 122 12.47 -15.08 3.57
N ILE A 123 12.13 -13.92 4.11
CA ILE A 123 11.84 -13.70 5.53
C ILE A 123 10.32 -13.59 5.67
N ILE A 124 9.73 -14.59 6.31
CA ILE A 124 8.26 -14.70 6.42
C ILE A 124 7.78 -13.78 7.53
N GLY A 125 6.82 -12.90 7.20
CA GLY A 125 6.10 -12.08 8.16
C GLY A 125 6.99 -11.15 8.99
N LEU A 126 7.88 -10.38 8.37
CA LEU A 126 8.82 -9.50 9.08
C LEU A 126 8.22 -8.13 9.44
N TYR A 127 7.42 -7.54 8.55
CA TYR A 127 6.82 -6.23 8.78
C TYR A 127 5.54 -6.31 9.63
N PHE A 128 5.48 -5.54 10.72
CA PHE A 128 4.35 -5.50 11.66
C PHE A 128 3.93 -4.07 11.97
N ASN A 129 2.63 -3.78 11.94
CA ASN A 129 2.02 -2.57 12.48
C ASN A 129 0.88 -2.96 13.42
N PHE A 130 0.83 -2.34 14.61
CA PHE A 130 -0.10 -2.63 15.71
C PHE A 130 -1.58 -2.40 15.33
N SER A 131 -1.86 -1.48 14.39
CA SER A 131 -3.22 -1.25 13.87
C SER A 131 -3.81 -2.44 13.10
N VAL A 132 -2.97 -3.41 12.69
CA VAL A 132 -3.36 -4.56 11.85
C VAL A 132 -3.87 -5.75 12.67
N GLU A 133 -3.62 -5.80 13.99
CA GLU A 133 -4.04 -6.93 14.84
C GLU A 133 -5.41 -6.74 15.51
N LYS A 134 -5.91 -5.50 15.68
CA LYS A 134 -7.13 -5.25 16.48
C LYS A 134 -8.47 -5.50 15.79
N ASN A 135 -8.54 -5.64 14.47
CA ASN A 135 -9.81 -5.91 13.78
C ASN A 135 -9.77 -7.26 13.02
N PRO A 136 -10.15 -8.38 13.65
CA PRO A 136 -10.37 -9.65 12.97
C PRO A 136 -11.66 -9.65 12.14
N THR A 137 -12.57 -8.71 12.43
CA THR A 137 -13.90 -8.55 11.85
C THR A 137 -14.10 -7.12 11.36
N GLU A 138 -13.29 -6.72 10.39
CA GLU A 138 -13.61 -5.63 9.48
C GLU A 138 -12.71 -5.85 8.28
N SER A 139 -13.29 -6.34 7.20
CA SER A 139 -12.70 -6.15 5.88
C SER A 139 -12.57 -4.66 5.69
N ASN A 140 -11.41 -4.07 5.93
CA ASN A 140 -11.09 -2.69 5.57
C ASN A 140 -10.23 -2.75 4.30
N ILE A 141 -10.76 -2.38 3.12
CA ILE A 141 -9.88 -1.97 2.01
C ILE A 141 -9.35 -0.56 2.19
N ASN A 142 -9.78 0.09 3.26
CA ASN A 142 -9.11 1.29 3.71
C ASN A 142 -7.67 1.04 4.14
N VAL A 143 -7.17 -0.18 4.34
CA VAL A 143 -5.74 -0.33 4.71
C VAL A 143 -4.79 0.16 3.60
N ALA A 144 -5.11 -0.01 2.32
CA ALA A 144 -4.25 0.52 1.24
C ALA A 144 -4.39 2.04 1.04
N LEU A 145 -5.53 2.62 1.43
CA LEU A 145 -5.78 4.07 1.44
C LEU A 145 -5.25 4.73 2.72
N GLU A 146 -5.25 4.01 3.84
CA GLU A 146 -4.67 4.37 5.12
C GLU A 146 -3.14 4.40 5.05
N PHE A 147 -2.52 3.65 4.13
CA PHE A 147 -1.09 3.82 3.81
C PHE A 147 -0.77 5.15 3.12
N LYS A 148 -1.77 5.86 2.57
CA LYS A 148 -1.62 7.26 2.12
C LYS A 148 -1.74 8.28 3.26
N ASN A 149 -2.08 7.87 4.49
CA ASN A 149 -1.87 8.74 5.64
C ASN A 149 -0.37 8.77 5.94
N SER A 150 0.21 9.97 5.94
CA SER A 150 1.63 10.27 6.15
C SER A 150 2.26 9.51 7.33
N GLY A 151 1.48 9.26 8.39
CA GLY A 151 1.93 8.52 9.56
C GLY A 151 2.30 7.06 9.31
N MET A 152 1.48 6.27 8.59
CA MET A 152 1.77 4.85 8.35
C MET A 152 2.89 4.63 7.34
N TRP A 153 2.98 5.50 6.34
CA TRP A 153 4.12 5.56 5.41
C TRP A 153 5.43 5.77 6.17
N HIS A 154 5.46 6.75 7.09
CA HIS A 154 6.64 7.03 7.93
C HIS A 154 7.08 5.81 8.76
N TYR A 155 6.15 5.05 9.35
CA TYR A 155 6.49 3.82 10.09
C TYR A 155 7.03 2.71 9.17
N PHE A 156 6.49 2.59 7.96
CA PHE A 156 7.03 1.65 6.98
C PHE A 156 8.43 2.07 6.51
N CYS A 157 8.66 3.34 6.18
CA CYS A 157 9.98 3.85 5.82
C CYS A 157 10.98 3.62 6.96
N LYS A 158 10.65 3.98 8.20
CA LYS A 158 11.50 3.69 9.37
C LYS A 158 11.81 2.21 9.55
N PHE A 159 10.82 1.33 9.38
CA PHE A 159 11.06 -0.11 9.41
C PHE A 159 12.01 -0.53 8.29
N TYR A 160 11.77 0.00 7.08
CA TYR A 160 12.50 -0.33 5.87
C TYR A 160 13.96 0.13 5.95
N ASP A 161 14.22 1.35 6.41
CA ASP A 161 15.56 1.91 6.59
C ASP A 161 16.36 1.12 7.64
N ASN A 162 15.71 0.77 8.75
CA ASN A 162 16.33 -0.06 9.78
C ASN A 162 16.70 -1.45 9.26
N ILE A 163 15.82 -2.08 8.47
CA ILE A 163 16.07 -3.44 7.99
C ILE A 163 17.04 -3.46 6.80
N ILE A 164 16.94 -2.51 5.87
CA ILE A 164 17.79 -2.47 4.68
C ILE A 164 19.25 -2.21 5.05
N THR A 165 19.51 -1.32 6.03
CA THR A 165 20.85 -1.05 6.54
C THR A 165 21.49 -2.33 7.08
N LYS A 166 20.71 -3.09 7.86
CA LYS A 166 21.16 -4.39 8.38
C LYS A 166 21.38 -5.42 7.27
N LEU A 167 20.48 -5.50 6.28
CA LEU A 167 20.58 -6.46 5.18
C LEU A 167 21.77 -6.15 4.25
N LYS A 168 22.06 -4.87 4.00
CA LYS A 168 23.22 -4.41 3.21
C LYS A 168 24.55 -4.80 3.87
N SER A 169 24.61 -4.84 5.21
CA SER A 169 25.82 -5.28 5.93
C SER A 169 26.26 -6.72 5.62
N PHE A 170 25.36 -7.56 5.08
CA PHE A 170 25.67 -8.95 4.72
C PHE A 170 26.16 -9.12 3.28
N GLY A 171 26.02 -8.10 2.44
CA GLY A 171 26.48 -8.07 1.05
C GLY A 171 25.56 -7.24 0.15
N GLU A 172 25.95 -7.11 -1.11
CA GLU A 172 25.21 -6.30 -2.09
C GLU A 172 23.85 -6.91 -2.44
N ILE A 173 22.80 -6.10 -2.36
CA ILE A 173 21.41 -6.49 -2.62
C ILE A 173 21.05 -6.07 -4.05
N LYS A 174 20.75 -7.05 -4.91
CA LYS A 174 20.25 -6.82 -6.27
C LYS A 174 18.81 -6.34 -6.28
N THR A 175 17.97 -6.96 -5.45
CA THR A 175 16.56 -6.60 -5.38
C THR A 175 15.98 -6.96 -4.02
N LEU A 176 15.17 -6.08 -3.48
CA LEU A 176 14.43 -6.29 -2.25
C LEU A 176 12.95 -6.03 -2.52
N LYS A 177 12.09 -7.00 -2.19
CA LYS A 177 10.64 -6.91 -2.38
C LYS A 177 9.91 -7.25 -1.09
N CYS A 178 9.16 -6.29 -0.56
CA CYS A 178 8.21 -6.55 0.52
C CYS A 178 6.82 -6.79 -0.11
N TYR A 179 6.24 -7.96 0.15
CA TYR A 179 4.89 -8.28 -0.34
C TYR A 179 3.83 -7.95 0.69
N TRP A 180 2.83 -7.22 0.22
CA TRP A 180 1.64 -6.85 0.98
C TRP A 180 0.39 -7.27 0.21
N ARG A 181 -0.33 -8.28 0.69
CA ARG A 181 -1.60 -8.74 0.07
C ARG A 181 -2.63 -9.13 1.12
N ASN A 182 -3.92 -9.04 0.79
CA ASN A 182 -5.03 -9.34 1.71
C ASN A 182 -5.11 -10.79 2.24
N LYS A 183 -4.32 -11.73 1.71
CA LYS A 183 -4.33 -13.13 2.20
C LYS A 183 -3.29 -13.32 3.30
N LYS A 184 -3.73 -13.83 4.47
CA LYS A 184 -2.93 -14.02 5.70
C LYS A 184 -1.53 -14.65 5.50
N HIS A 185 -1.34 -15.51 4.50
CA HIS A 185 -0.08 -16.22 4.27
C HIS A 185 0.91 -15.46 3.37
N TRP A 186 0.50 -14.36 2.72
CA TRP A 186 1.37 -13.54 1.84
C TRP A 186 1.73 -12.20 2.48
N ARG A 187 1.12 -11.87 3.63
CA ARG A 187 1.32 -10.60 4.32
C ARG A 187 2.72 -10.50 4.91
N ALA A 188 3.36 -9.35 4.70
CA ALA A 188 4.61 -8.96 5.36
C ALA A 188 5.80 -9.89 5.05
N ASN A 189 5.76 -10.59 3.92
CA ASN A 189 6.89 -11.42 3.48
C ASN A 189 7.92 -10.55 2.77
N LEU A 190 9.17 -10.61 3.21
CA LEU A 190 10.28 -9.87 2.63
C LEU A 190 11.17 -10.82 1.82
N TYR A 191 11.39 -10.51 0.54
CA TYR A 191 12.28 -11.24 -0.34
C TYR A 191 13.51 -10.40 -0.61
N VAL A 192 14.68 -10.98 -0.39
CA VAL A 192 15.97 -10.31 -0.56
C VAL A 192 16.81 -11.14 -1.52
N GLN A 193 17.12 -10.57 -2.68
CA GLN A 193 18.07 -11.12 -3.64
C GLN A 193 19.42 -10.47 -3.43
N TYR A 194 20.41 -11.27 -3.04
CA TYR A 194 21.80 -10.86 -3.02
C TYR A 194 22.46 -11.09 -4.37
N ASP A 195 23.54 -10.35 -4.62
CA ASP A 195 24.38 -10.58 -5.80
C ASP A 195 25.00 -11.99 -5.81
N THR A 196 25.43 -12.46 -4.63
CA THR A 196 26.06 -13.78 -4.46
C THR A 196 25.29 -14.70 -3.49
N LYS A 197 25.38 -16.02 -3.72
CA LYS A 197 24.85 -17.05 -2.79
C LYS A 197 25.52 -16.99 -1.41
N ARG A 198 26.78 -16.53 -1.33
CA ARG A 198 27.52 -16.38 -0.06
C ARG A 198 26.98 -15.23 0.79
N ALA A 199 26.68 -14.08 0.18
CA ALA A 199 26.04 -12.97 0.88
C ALA A 199 24.68 -13.36 1.46
N ALA A 200 23.87 -14.09 0.67
CA ALA A 200 22.63 -14.69 1.17
C ALA A 200 22.90 -15.65 2.34
N ALA A 201 23.81 -16.62 2.21
CA ALA A 201 24.16 -17.53 3.31
C ALA A 201 24.58 -16.79 4.60
N LYS A 202 25.39 -15.73 4.47
CA LYS A 202 25.80 -14.86 5.58
C LYS A 202 24.60 -14.17 6.24
N ALA A 203 23.67 -13.63 5.45
CA ALA A 203 22.44 -13.04 5.95
C ALA A 203 21.57 -14.06 6.69
N TRP A 204 21.37 -15.25 6.12
CA TRP A 204 20.60 -16.32 6.75
C TRP A 204 21.21 -16.75 8.10
N LYS A 205 22.53 -16.97 8.15
CA LYS A 205 23.26 -17.32 9.38
C LYS A 205 23.04 -16.29 10.48
N ASN A 206 23.14 -15.01 10.15
CA ASN A 206 23.07 -13.91 11.12
C ASN A 206 21.64 -13.56 11.56
N LEU A 207 20.63 -13.84 10.73
CA LEU A 207 19.23 -13.54 11.03
C LEU A 207 18.48 -14.72 11.64
N LYS A 208 18.91 -15.96 11.40
CA LYS A 208 18.29 -17.15 11.97
C LYS A 208 18.34 -17.11 13.50
N GLY A 209 17.19 -17.34 14.14
CA GLY A 209 17.06 -17.35 15.59
C GLY A 209 16.97 -15.95 16.23
N ARG A 210 17.10 -14.87 15.45
CA ARG A 210 16.81 -13.52 15.94
C ARG A 210 15.30 -13.25 15.95
N SER A 211 14.90 -12.28 16.76
CA SER A 211 13.56 -11.70 16.75
C SER A 211 13.61 -10.28 16.18
N TYR A 212 12.49 -9.84 15.63
CA TYR A 212 12.24 -8.46 15.24
C TYR A 212 10.88 -8.05 15.80
N ASN A 213 10.83 -6.95 16.57
CA ASN A 213 9.63 -6.50 17.28
C ASN A 213 8.92 -7.63 18.08
N GLY A 214 9.70 -8.44 18.79
CA GLY A 214 9.19 -9.54 19.63
C GLY A 214 8.76 -10.80 18.88
N LYS A 215 8.80 -10.84 17.54
CA LYS A 215 8.43 -12.02 16.74
C LYS A 215 9.68 -12.73 16.18
N PRO A 216 9.78 -14.06 16.30
CA PRO A 216 10.93 -14.81 15.80
C PRO A 216 10.95 -14.81 14.27
N LEU A 217 12.14 -14.61 13.69
CA LEU A 217 12.30 -14.60 12.24
C LEU A 217 12.28 -16.02 11.68
N VAL A 218 11.47 -16.22 10.64
CA VAL A 218 11.41 -17.47 9.87
C VAL A 218 12.00 -17.22 8.49
N LEU A 219 13.14 -17.84 8.21
CA LEU A 219 13.89 -17.64 6.97
C LEU A 219 13.92 -18.92 6.11
N LEU A 220 13.68 -18.75 4.82
CA LEU A 220 13.75 -19.82 3.82
C LEU A 220 14.58 -19.37 2.62
N PHE A 221 15.35 -20.28 2.03
CA PHE A 221 15.91 -20.07 0.71
C PHE A 221 14.86 -20.42 -0.34
N VAL A 222 14.78 -19.61 -1.41
CA VAL A 222 13.80 -19.81 -2.49
C VAL A 222 14.46 -19.65 -3.86
N LEU A 223 13.94 -20.35 -4.88
CA LEU A 223 14.45 -20.31 -6.25
C LEU A 223 13.81 -19.20 -7.12
N CYS A 224 12.87 -18.43 -6.55
CA CYS A 224 12.09 -17.44 -7.30
C CYS A 224 13.01 -16.40 -7.97
N SER A 225 12.93 -16.28 -9.30
CA SER A 225 13.57 -15.20 -10.05
C SER A 225 12.79 -13.91 -9.83
N ILE A 226 13.46 -12.88 -9.29
CA ILE A 226 12.79 -11.65 -8.86
C ILE A 226 12.46 -10.69 -10.03
N HIS A 227 12.82 -11.03 -11.28
CA HIS A 227 12.31 -10.41 -12.52
C HIS A 227 12.04 -11.44 -13.65
N PRO A 228 11.07 -11.20 -14.57
CA PRO A 228 10.01 -10.18 -14.59
C PRO A 228 8.65 -10.78 -14.21
N LEU A 229 8.15 -10.43 -13.01
CA LEU A 229 6.72 -10.54 -12.64
C LEU A 229 5.96 -9.25 -13.03
N VAL A 230 6.41 -8.59 -14.09
CA VAL A 230 5.66 -7.52 -14.76
C VAL A 230 4.76 -8.25 -15.75
N ASN A 231 3.44 -8.17 -15.55
CA ASN A 231 2.33 -8.68 -16.40
C ASN A 231 1.67 -10.03 -16.02
N GLY A 232 2.09 -10.70 -14.95
CA GLY A 232 1.37 -11.87 -14.41
C GLY A 232 0.26 -11.48 -13.44
N VAL A 233 -1.01 -11.64 -13.85
CA VAL A 233 -2.25 -11.42 -13.09
C VAL A 233 -2.10 -11.62 -11.57
N GLY A 234 -2.04 -10.52 -10.81
CA GLY A 234 -2.27 -10.53 -9.36
C GLY A 234 -1.06 -10.45 -8.41
N PHE A 235 0.13 -10.03 -8.88
CA PHE A 235 1.30 -9.74 -8.03
C PHE A 235 1.68 -8.25 -8.06
N ARG A 236 1.14 -7.43 -7.14
CA ARG A 236 1.68 -6.07 -6.88
C ARG A 236 2.70 -6.15 -5.75
N GLY A 237 3.97 -6.40 -6.10
CA GLY A 237 5.11 -6.23 -5.20
C GLY A 237 5.86 -4.96 -5.57
N PHE A 238 6.17 -4.11 -4.59
CA PHE A 238 7.00 -2.92 -4.82
C PHE A 238 8.38 -3.36 -5.27
N THR A 239 8.84 -2.85 -6.41
CA THR A 239 10.17 -3.09 -6.96
C THR A 239 10.90 -1.76 -6.93
N PHE A 240 11.78 -1.58 -5.95
CA PHE A 240 12.57 -0.36 -5.84
C PHE A 240 13.94 -0.62 -6.47
N LYS A 241 14.17 -0.07 -7.68
CA LYS A 241 15.51 0.33 -8.09
C LYS A 241 15.72 1.72 -7.48
N GLY A 242 16.82 1.88 -6.74
CA GLY A 242 17.14 3.04 -5.92
C GLY A 242 16.68 4.39 -6.47
N LEU A 243 15.58 4.92 -5.92
CA LEU A 243 15.35 6.36 -5.86
C LEU A 243 15.62 6.75 -4.41
N GLU A 244 16.86 7.10 -4.09
CA GLU A 244 17.21 7.66 -2.78
C GLU A 244 16.15 8.69 -2.39
N GLU A 245 15.49 8.50 -1.24
CA GLU A 245 14.60 9.52 -0.70
C GLU A 245 15.46 10.78 -0.50
N PRO A 246 15.04 11.93 -1.04
CA PRO A 246 15.78 13.17 -0.83
C PRO A 246 15.86 13.45 0.67
N GLU A 247 17.04 13.88 1.12
CA GLU A 247 17.25 14.24 2.52
C GLU A 247 16.18 15.26 2.96
N SER A 248 15.63 15.07 4.16
CA SER A 248 14.68 16.00 4.78
C SER A 248 15.30 17.40 4.89
N LEU A 249 14.89 18.29 4.00
CA LEU A 249 15.35 19.67 3.97
C LEU A 249 14.92 20.43 5.23
N THR A 250 15.79 21.30 5.73
CA THR A 250 15.56 22.08 6.96
C THR A 250 14.33 22.98 6.85
N LYS A 251 13.49 23.01 7.90
CA LYS A 251 12.23 23.78 7.94
C LYS A 251 12.44 25.29 7.74
N ASP A 252 13.61 25.83 8.12
CA ASP A 252 13.89 27.28 8.09
C ASP A 252 13.95 27.88 6.68
N VAL A 253 14.11 27.07 5.62
CA VAL A 253 14.15 27.58 4.23
C VAL A 253 12.75 27.58 3.57
N SER A 254 11.76 26.95 4.21
CA SER A 254 10.37 26.86 3.71
C SER A 254 9.53 28.12 3.96
N THR A 255 10.07 29.13 4.64
CA THR A 255 9.37 30.34 5.09
C THR A 255 9.58 31.57 4.20
N ASN A 256 10.54 31.55 3.27
CA ASN A 256 10.84 32.67 2.37
C ASN A 256 9.95 32.71 1.11
N ILE A 257 8.65 32.47 1.27
CA ILE A 257 7.69 32.56 0.16
C ILE A 257 7.12 33.97 0.11
N VAL A 258 7.31 34.63 -1.03
CA VAL A 258 6.77 35.97 -1.26
C VAL A 258 5.58 35.86 -2.19
N GLU A 259 4.46 36.47 -1.80
CA GLU A 259 3.31 36.66 -2.68
C GLU A 259 3.45 37.98 -3.42
N ASN A 260 3.24 37.96 -4.73
CA ASN A 260 3.37 39.11 -5.60
C ASN A 260 2.34 39.08 -6.73
N TRP A 261 2.31 40.16 -7.51
CA TRP A 261 1.39 40.35 -8.62
C TRP A 261 2.16 40.70 -9.89
N ILE A 262 1.66 40.24 -11.03
CA ILE A 262 2.17 40.60 -12.35
C ILE A 262 1.04 41.22 -13.17
N THR A 263 1.34 42.29 -13.90
CA THR A 263 0.40 42.87 -14.84
C THR A 263 0.34 42.02 -16.11
N GLN A 264 -0.84 41.56 -16.48
CA GLN A 264 -1.13 40.71 -17.63
C GLN A 264 -2.08 41.44 -18.60
N PRO A 265 -1.96 41.22 -19.92
CA PRO A 265 -3.01 41.53 -20.88
C PRO A 265 -4.33 40.84 -20.51
N LEU A 266 -5.45 41.55 -20.65
CA LEU A 266 -6.78 40.94 -20.49
C LEU A 266 -7.04 39.91 -21.58
N ASP A 267 -6.72 40.29 -22.82
CA ASP A 267 -6.86 39.49 -24.02
C ASP A 267 -5.53 39.39 -24.78
N HIS A 268 -4.90 38.22 -24.73
CA HIS A 268 -3.63 37.97 -25.44
C HIS A 268 -3.78 37.83 -26.95
N PHE A 269 -5.01 37.67 -27.45
CA PHE A 269 -5.31 37.38 -28.85
C PHE A 269 -5.96 38.56 -29.58
N ASN A 270 -6.20 39.67 -28.89
CA ASN A 270 -6.64 40.93 -29.47
C ASN A 270 -5.63 42.05 -29.22
N HIS A 271 -4.70 42.24 -30.17
CA HIS A 271 -3.65 43.27 -30.06
C HIS A 271 -4.15 44.73 -30.03
N ARG A 272 -5.44 44.97 -30.32
CA ARG A 272 -6.05 46.31 -30.20
C ARG A 272 -6.57 46.59 -28.79
N ASP A 273 -6.69 45.55 -27.96
CA ASP A 273 -7.11 45.69 -26.58
C ASP A 273 -5.91 45.96 -25.68
N ASN A 274 -5.89 47.16 -25.09
CA ASN A 274 -4.83 47.60 -24.19
C ASN A 274 -5.18 47.38 -22.71
N ARG A 275 -6.32 46.75 -22.41
CA ARG A 275 -6.73 46.49 -21.03
C ARG A 275 -5.80 45.46 -20.39
N THR A 276 -5.46 45.69 -19.13
CA THR A 276 -4.60 44.82 -18.34
C THR A 276 -5.25 44.49 -16.99
N TRP A 277 -4.77 43.43 -16.36
CA TRP A 277 -5.19 43.00 -15.03
C TRP A 277 -4.01 42.44 -14.23
N SER A 278 -4.18 42.29 -12.92
CA SER A 278 -3.12 41.78 -12.04
C SER A 278 -3.34 40.29 -11.75
N MET A 279 -2.39 39.45 -12.15
CA MET A 279 -2.36 38.01 -11.83
C MET A 279 -1.52 37.77 -10.60
N ARG A 280 -2.06 37.03 -9.63
CA ARG A 280 -1.36 36.65 -8.40
C ARG A 280 -0.39 35.51 -8.67
N TYR A 281 0.77 35.56 -8.03
CA TYR A 281 1.68 34.43 -7.98
C TYR A 281 2.45 34.42 -6.66
N LYS A 282 2.99 33.25 -6.31
CA LYS A 282 3.92 33.09 -5.19
C LYS A 282 5.28 32.68 -5.70
N GLU A 283 6.33 33.21 -5.10
CA GLU A 283 7.74 32.95 -5.43
C GLU A 283 8.43 32.32 -4.24
N ASN A 284 9.24 31.30 -4.49
CA ASN A 284 10.27 30.83 -3.57
C ASN A 284 11.63 30.84 -4.29
N SER A 285 12.45 31.84 -3.98
CA SER A 285 13.78 32.05 -4.55
C SER A 285 14.92 31.64 -3.62
N ALA A 286 14.62 31.06 -2.45
CA ALA A 286 15.60 30.77 -1.41
C ALA A 286 16.73 29.81 -1.84
N PHE A 287 16.49 28.98 -2.88
CA PHE A 287 17.44 27.99 -3.37
C PHE A 287 18.10 28.36 -4.68
N LEU A 288 17.72 29.50 -5.28
CA LEU A 288 18.18 29.89 -6.61
C LEU A 288 19.70 30.13 -6.60
N LYS A 289 20.42 29.42 -7.47
CA LYS A 289 21.80 29.73 -7.84
C LYS A 289 21.90 30.18 -9.30
N LYS A 290 23.05 30.74 -9.69
CA LYS A 290 23.31 31.18 -11.07
C LYS A 290 22.99 30.06 -12.07
N ASN A 291 22.17 30.36 -13.08
CA ASN A 291 21.68 29.43 -14.10
C ASN A 291 20.80 28.27 -13.58
N GLY A 292 20.23 28.39 -12.36
CA GLY A 292 19.27 27.42 -11.84
C GLY A 292 18.00 27.32 -12.70
N PRO A 293 17.32 26.16 -12.71
CA PRO A 293 16.07 25.99 -13.43
C PRO A 293 14.95 26.82 -12.81
N ILE A 294 13.96 27.19 -13.62
CA ILE A 294 12.70 27.76 -13.15
C ILE A 294 11.67 26.62 -13.12
N LEU A 295 11.11 26.35 -11.95
CA LEU A 295 10.06 25.35 -11.75
C LEU A 295 8.74 26.08 -11.46
N ILE A 296 7.70 25.79 -12.23
CA ILE A 296 6.42 26.49 -12.09
C ILE A 296 5.31 25.49 -11.79
N MET A 297 4.72 25.59 -10.61
CA MET A 297 3.42 24.95 -10.34
C MET A 297 2.34 25.80 -11.00
N ILE A 298 1.56 25.19 -11.89
CA ILE A 298 0.42 25.84 -12.54
C ILE A 298 -0.79 25.71 -11.60
N GLY A 299 -1.39 26.85 -11.22
CA GLY A 299 -2.68 26.88 -10.55
C GLY A 299 -3.79 26.38 -11.46
N GLY A 300 -4.67 25.55 -10.91
CA GLY A 300 -5.89 25.11 -11.58
C GLY A 300 -7.09 25.91 -11.13
N GLU A 301 -8.22 25.22 -11.01
CA GLU A 301 -9.53 25.73 -10.67
C GLU A 301 -9.69 26.08 -9.17
N TRP A 302 -8.68 26.71 -8.56
CA TRP A 302 -8.64 27.01 -7.12
C TRP A 302 -7.72 28.19 -6.76
N GLU A 303 -7.86 28.65 -5.53
CA GLU A 303 -6.99 29.67 -4.94
C GLU A 303 -5.60 29.09 -4.57
N ILE A 304 -4.52 29.77 -4.95
CA ILE A 304 -3.15 29.29 -4.66
C ILE A 304 -2.78 29.46 -3.18
N THR A 305 -2.01 28.50 -2.65
CA THR A 305 -1.49 28.50 -1.27
C THR A 305 0.02 28.25 -1.25
N ASN A 306 0.66 28.35 -0.09
CA ASN A 306 2.10 28.14 0.02
C ASN A 306 2.53 26.66 -0.14
N GLY A 307 1.61 25.70 -0.02
CA GLY A 307 1.94 24.28 0.14
C GLY A 307 2.88 23.70 -0.91
N PHE A 308 2.64 23.96 -2.20
CA PHE A 308 3.48 23.44 -3.29
C PHE A 308 4.87 24.08 -3.39
N LEU A 309 5.09 25.21 -2.69
CA LEU A 309 6.39 25.88 -2.58
C LEU A 309 7.14 25.52 -1.29
N GLN A 310 6.56 24.66 -0.45
CA GLN A 310 7.13 24.21 0.84
C GLN A 310 7.39 22.71 0.87
N GLY A 311 6.77 21.93 -0.02
CA GLY A 311 6.92 20.48 -0.03
C GLY A 311 6.36 19.81 -1.28
N GLY A 312 6.62 18.51 -1.38
CA GLY A 312 6.27 17.69 -2.54
C GLY A 312 7.34 17.70 -3.63
N LEU A 313 7.08 16.95 -4.70
CA LEU A 313 8.08 16.62 -5.71
C LEU A 313 8.70 17.86 -6.39
N MET A 314 7.90 18.88 -6.75
CA MET A 314 8.44 20.09 -7.39
C MET A 314 9.38 20.84 -6.44
N TYR A 315 9.01 20.95 -5.17
CA TYR A 315 9.84 21.58 -4.14
C TYR A 315 11.18 20.85 -3.98
N GLU A 316 11.15 19.53 -3.86
CA GLU A 316 12.34 18.70 -3.76
C GLU A 316 13.27 18.86 -4.97
N LEU A 317 12.70 18.93 -6.18
CA LEU A 317 13.46 19.23 -7.41
C LEU A 317 14.07 20.63 -7.38
N GLY A 318 13.31 21.63 -6.92
CA GLY A 318 13.78 23.02 -6.80
C GLY A 318 14.97 23.12 -5.87
N VAL A 319 14.92 22.43 -4.74
CA VAL A 319 16.03 22.43 -3.79
C VAL A 319 17.23 21.66 -4.33
N LYS A 320 17.02 20.45 -4.87
CA LYS A 320 18.08 19.60 -5.41
C LYS A 320 18.84 20.24 -6.55
N TYR A 321 18.15 20.98 -7.43
CA TYR A 321 18.74 21.60 -8.60
C TYR A 321 18.95 23.11 -8.46
N HIS A 322 18.81 23.65 -7.24
CA HIS A 322 19.03 25.07 -6.95
C HIS A 322 18.19 26.02 -7.83
N GLY A 323 16.92 25.66 -7.99
CA GLY A 323 15.98 26.33 -8.88
C GLY A 323 15.14 27.41 -8.20
N LEU A 324 14.63 28.32 -9.04
CA LEU A 324 13.60 29.29 -8.69
C LEU A 324 12.23 28.63 -8.82
N MET A 325 11.39 28.75 -7.81
CA MET A 325 10.05 28.15 -7.83
C MET A 325 8.98 29.22 -7.88
N TYR A 326 7.99 29.01 -8.75
CA TYR A 326 6.79 29.81 -8.85
C TYR A 326 5.55 28.98 -8.67
N TYR A 327 4.50 29.59 -8.12
CA TYR A 327 3.15 29.08 -8.16
C TYR A 327 2.23 30.17 -8.73
N THR A 328 1.80 30.00 -9.97
CA THR A 328 0.98 30.99 -10.68
C THR A 328 -0.50 30.72 -10.44
N GLU A 329 -1.27 31.74 -10.08
CA GLU A 329 -2.72 31.60 -9.96
C GLU A 329 -3.41 31.72 -11.31
N HIS A 330 -4.41 30.87 -11.52
CA HIS A 330 -5.16 30.86 -12.77
C HIS A 330 -6.09 32.08 -12.87
N ARG A 331 -6.21 32.68 -14.05
CA ARG A 331 -7.20 33.73 -14.30
C ARG A 331 -8.60 33.31 -13.86
N PHE A 332 -9.34 34.23 -13.24
CA PHE A 332 -10.68 34.06 -12.64
C PHE A 332 -10.75 33.20 -11.36
N TYR A 333 -9.64 32.64 -10.86
CA TYR A 333 -9.62 31.87 -9.63
C TYR A 333 -8.90 32.62 -8.50
N GLY A 334 -9.30 32.33 -7.27
CA GLY A 334 -8.72 32.98 -6.09
C GLY A 334 -8.86 34.49 -6.12
N GLN A 335 -7.72 35.18 -6.05
CA GLN A 335 -7.68 36.64 -6.08
C GLN A 335 -7.34 37.20 -7.46
N SER A 336 -7.00 36.33 -8.42
CA SER A 336 -6.68 36.67 -9.81
C SER A 336 -7.96 36.90 -10.61
N LYS A 337 -8.51 38.12 -10.55
CA LYS A 337 -9.79 38.50 -11.17
C LYS A 337 -9.57 39.50 -12.31
N PRO A 338 -9.58 39.07 -13.59
CA PRO A 338 -9.29 39.94 -14.72
C PRO A 338 -10.36 41.02 -14.98
N THR A 339 -11.60 40.75 -14.57
CA THR A 339 -12.77 41.58 -14.82
C THR A 339 -13.46 41.97 -13.51
N LYS A 340 -14.35 42.96 -13.57
CA LYS A 340 -15.10 43.45 -12.39
C LYS A 340 -16.07 42.41 -11.83
N ASP A 341 -16.63 41.58 -12.70
CA ASP A 341 -17.57 40.52 -12.36
C ASP A 341 -17.35 39.27 -13.25
N ILE A 342 -18.13 38.23 -12.96
CA ILE A 342 -18.15 36.95 -13.68
C ILE A 342 -19.40 36.81 -14.57
N SER A 343 -19.91 37.93 -15.13
CA SER A 343 -20.97 37.90 -16.13
C SER A 343 -20.57 37.10 -17.36
N THR A 344 -21.53 36.58 -18.11
CA THR A 344 -21.29 35.78 -19.33
C THR A 344 -20.41 36.52 -20.34
N GLU A 345 -20.58 37.85 -20.47
CA GLU A 345 -19.72 38.68 -21.31
C GLU A 345 -18.27 38.66 -20.84
N ASN A 346 -18.00 38.75 -19.54
CA ASN A 346 -16.64 38.70 -19.00
C ASN A 346 -16.03 37.30 -19.00
N LEU A 347 -16.85 36.24 -18.93
CA LEU A 347 -16.38 34.85 -18.98
C LEU A 347 -15.80 34.45 -20.34
N GLN A 348 -15.97 35.27 -21.39
CA GLN A 348 -15.28 35.04 -22.67
C GLN A 348 -13.74 34.96 -22.51
N TYR A 349 -13.19 35.68 -21.52
CA TYR A 349 -11.75 35.67 -21.22
C TYR A 349 -11.32 34.49 -20.33
N LEU A 350 -12.27 33.69 -19.83
CA LEU A 350 -12.00 32.46 -19.07
C LEU A 350 -11.94 31.26 -20.02
N ASN A 351 -10.77 31.06 -20.64
CA ASN A 351 -10.52 29.90 -21.47
C ASN A 351 -9.05 29.44 -21.37
N ALA A 352 -8.79 28.20 -21.78
CA ALA A 352 -7.47 27.58 -21.67
C ALA A 352 -6.42 28.31 -22.52
N ASP A 353 -6.78 28.79 -23.72
CA ASP A 353 -5.83 29.49 -24.60
C ASP A 353 -5.28 30.76 -23.95
N GLN A 354 -6.16 31.54 -23.34
CA GLN A 354 -5.81 32.76 -22.63
C GLN A 354 -4.98 32.47 -21.37
N ALA A 355 -5.35 31.46 -20.59
CA ALA A 355 -4.57 31.07 -19.40
C ALA A 355 -3.18 30.51 -19.76
N LEU A 356 -3.06 29.80 -20.88
CA LEU A 356 -1.77 29.36 -21.41
C LEU A 356 -0.91 30.54 -21.89
N ALA A 357 -1.54 31.57 -22.45
CA ALA A 357 -0.86 32.81 -22.84
C ALA A 357 -0.40 33.64 -21.61
N ASP A 358 -1.19 33.70 -20.54
CA ASP A 358 -0.76 34.31 -19.27
C ASP A 358 0.52 33.66 -18.74
N LEU A 359 0.57 32.32 -18.77
CA LEU A 359 1.73 31.56 -18.33
C LEU A 359 2.95 31.83 -19.21
N ALA A 360 2.78 31.88 -20.54
CA ALA A 360 3.85 32.21 -21.47
C ALA A 360 4.39 33.63 -21.23
N TYR A 361 3.50 34.62 -21.10
CA TYR A 361 3.84 36.01 -20.79
C TYR A 361 4.55 36.12 -19.44
N PHE A 362 4.06 35.40 -18.42
CA PHE A 362 4.69 35.32 -17.10
C PHE A 362 6.13 34.81 -17.19
N ILE A 363 6.35 33.71 -17.91
CA ILE A 363 7.69 33.11 -18.08
C ILE A 363 8.64 34.09 -18.75
N ASP A 364 8.24 34.69 -19.87
CA ASP A 364 9.08 35.64 -20.61
C ASP A 364 9.43 36.87 -19.75
N THR A 365 8.43 37.42 -19.06
CA THR A 365 8.60 38.57 -18.18
C THR A 365 9.55 38.26 -17.02
N LYS A 366 9.32 37.15 -16.29
CA LYS A 366 10.16 36.79 -15.14
C LYS A 366 11.57 36.40 -15.52
N LYS A 367 11.77 35.82 -16.71
CA LYS A 367 13.11 35.56 -17.25
C LYS A 367 13.90 36.86 -17.44
N LYS A 368 13.29 37.87 -18.06
CA LYS A 368 13.92 39.19 -18.29
C LYS A 368 14.17 39.93 -16.98
N GLU A 369 13.17 40.00 -16.09
CA GLU A 369 13.29 40.69 -14.80
C GLU A 369 14.40 40.12 -13.89
N LYS A 370 14.64 38.81 -13.96
CA LYS A 370 15.62 38.12 -13.10
C LYS A 370 16.95 37.82 -13.81
N ASN A 371 17.14 38.23 -15.07
CA ASN A 371 18.30 37.87 -15.90
C ASN A 371 18.52 36.34 -15.99
N LEU A 372 17.43 35.60 -16.22
CA LEU A 372 17.38 34.12 -16.28
C LEU A 372 16.94 33.63 -17.68
N GLU A 373 17.24 34.37 -18.74
CA GLU A 373 16.82 34.07 -20.11
C GLU A 373 17.29 32.68 -20.56
N LYS A 374 18.50 32.29 -20.13
CA LYS A 374 19.12 30.98 -20.41
C LYS A 374 18.66 29.86 -19.48
N SER A 375 17.92 30.15 -18.41
CA SER A 375 17.44 29.11 -17.49
C SER A 375 16.39 28.25 -18.16
N ILE A 376 16.47 26.93 -17.91
CA ILE A 376 15.44 26.00 -18.34
C ILE A 376 14.17 26.21 -17.51
N VAL A 377 13.01 25.99 -18.12
CA VAL A 377 11.70 26.08 -17.45
C VAL A 377 11.03 24.72 -17.49
N ILE A 378 10.63 24.24 -16.31
CA ILE A 378 9.82 23.04 -16.15
C ILE A 378 8.50 23.44 -15.49
N VAL A 379 7.39 23.06 -16.10
CA VAL A 379 6.05 23.31 -15.54
C VAL A 379 5.47 22.03 -14.93
N VAL A 380 4.71 22.18 -13.85
CA VAL A 380 4.10 21.08 -13.10
C VAL A 380 2.63 21.41 -12.88
N GLY A 381 1.76 20.42 -13.03
CA GLY A 381 0.33 20.58 -12.75
C GLY A 381 -0.37 19.27 -12.47
N GLY A 382 -1.49 19.34 -11.76
CA GLY A 382 -2.35 18.20 -11.44
C GLY A 382 -3.77 18.40 -11.95
N SER A 383 -4.48 17.33 -12.31
CA SER A 383 -5.87 17.42 -12.82
C SER A 383 -5.95 18.33 -14.07
N TYR A 384 -6.86 19.30 -14.11
CA TYR A 384 -6.92 20.33 -15.17
C TYR A 384 -5.61 21.12 -15.30
N ALA A 385 -4.96 21.51 -14.20
CA ALA A 385 -3.63 22.12 -14.29
C ALA A 385 -2.58 21.18 -14.90
N GLY A 386 -2.77 19.87 -14.79
CA GLY A 386 -1.96 18.86 -15.48
C GLY A 386 -2.18 18.90 -17.00
N ASN A 387 -3.42 19.08 -17.46
CA ASN A 387 -3.72 19.33 -18.87
C ASN A 387 -3.02 20.60 -19.34
N MET A 388 -3.13 21.69 -18.57
CA MET A 388 -2.45 22.96 -18.84
C MET A 388 -0.93 22.79 -18.93
N ALA A 389 -0.31 22.00 -18.05
CA ALA A 389 1.13 21.72 -18.11
C ALA A 389 1.53 21.03 -19.43
N ALA A 390 0.76 20.03 -19.86
CA ALA A 390 0.99 19.34 -21.13
C ALA A 390 0.79 20.29 -22.32
N TRP A 391 -0.31 21.04 -22.35
CA TRP A 391 -0.63 21.97 -23.43
C TRP A 391 0.35 23.15 -23.50
N ALA A 392 0.80 23.68 -22.37
CA ALA A 392 1.79 24.75 -22.31
C ALA A 392 3.12 24.31 -22.94
N ARG A 393 3.60 23.09 -22.63
CA ARG A 393 4.82 22.54 -23.22
C ARG A 393 4.69 22.34 -24.73
N LEU A 394 3.52 21.90 -25.20
CA LEU A 394 3.23 21.70 -26.62
C LEU A 394 3.14 23.02 -27.39
N LYS A 395 2.47 24.04 -26.83
CA LYS A 395 2.21 25.33 -27.47
C LYS A 395 3.40 26.29 -27.39
N TYR A 396 4.14 26.28 -26.28
CA TYR A 396 5.28 27.16 -26.03
C TYR A 396 6.59 26.40 -25.79
N PRO A 397 7.03 25.55 -26.74
CA PRO A 397 8.19 24.70 -26.54
C PRO A 397 9.52 25.45 -26.47
N HIS A 398 9.54 26.69 -26.98
CA HIS A 398 10.67 27.61 -26.92
C HIS A 398 10.85 28.23 -25.52
N LEU A 399 9.77 28.36 -24.74
CA LEU A 399 9.81 28.84 -23.36
C LEU A 399 9.97 27.70 -22.35
N ILE A 400 9.29 26.58 -22.57
CA ILE A 400 9.14 25.48 -21.61
C ILE A 400 9.87 24.24 -22.12
N GLN A 401 10.85 23.74 -21.39
CA GLN A 401 11.67 22.59 -21.78
C GLN A 401 11.05 21.25 -21.35
N GLY A 402 10.25 21.24 -20.28
CA GLY A 402 9.58 20.02 -19.80
C GLY A 402 8.30 20.31 -19.03
N ALA A 403 7.44 19.30 -18.97
CA ALA A 403 6.18 19.35 -18.21
C ALA A 403 5.97 18.06 -17.42
N LEU A 404 5.53 18.20 -16.16
CA LEU A 404 5.02 17.11 -15.35
C LEU A 404 3.50 17.25 -15.23
N ALA A 405 2.78 16.49 -16.05
CA ALA A 405 1.31 16.47 -16.11
C ALA A 405 0.75 15.31 -15.26
N SER A 406 0.46 15.58 -13.99
CA SER A 406 0.02 14.55 -13.03
C SER A 406 -1.49 14.34 -13.08
N SER A 407 -1.93 13.09 -13.31
CA SER A 407 -3.36 12.73 -13.38
C SER A 407 -4.17 13.64 -14.30
N ALA A 408 -3.58 14.02 -15.43
CA ALA A 408 -4.13 14.96 -16.40
C ALA A 408 -5.12 14.25 -17.35
N PRO A 409 -6.43 14.55 -17.31
CA PRO A 409 -7.40 14.01 -18.25
C PRO A 409 -7.32 14.77 -19.58
N VAL A 410 -6.23 14.58 -20.33
CA VAL A 410 -5.96 15.35 -21.57
C VAL A 410 -6.91 15.03 -22.71
N TRP A 411 -7.60 13.89 -22.65
CA TRP A 411 -8.64 13.51 -23.60
C TRP A 411 -10.00 13.94 -23.08
N ALA A 412 -10.55 14.98 -23.69
CA ALA A 412 -11.92 15.41 -23.46
C ALA A 412 -12.89 14.38 -24.05
N LYS A 413 -13.80 13.88 -23.21
CA LYS A 413 -14.90 12.98 -23.61
C LYS A 413 -16.20 13.56 -23.10
N ALA A 414 -17.19 13.70 -23.98
CA ALA A 414 -18.51 14.22 -23.61
C ALA A 414 -19.23 13.26 -22.66
N ASP A 415 -19.26 11.98 -23.01
CA ASP A 415 -19.66 10.91 -22.11
C ASP A 415 -18.41 10.17 -21.63
N PHE A 416 -17.99 10.44 -20.40
CA PHE A 416 -16.81 9.84 -19.78
C PHE A 416 -17.20 8.74 -18.78
N TYR A 417 -18.04 7.80 -19.22
CA TYR A 417 -18.53 6.70 -18.39
C TYR A 417 -17.40 5.82 -17.81
N GLU A 418 -16.25 5.72 -18.49
CA GLU A 418 -15.11 4.91 -18.00
C GLU A 418 -14.58 5.42 -16.65
N TYR A 419 -14.79 6.70 -16.33
CA TYR A 419 -14.50 7.23 -15.00
C TYR A 419 -15.27 6.45 -13.92
N TYR A 420 -16.58 6.25 -14.13
CA TYR A 420 -17.43 5.51 -13.21
C TYR A 420 -17.18 4.00 -13.24
N GLU A 421 -16.71 3.43 -14.36
CA GLU A 421 -16.24 2.04 -14.39
C GLU A 421 -15.04 1.86 -13.46
N VAL A 422 -14.07 2.79 -13.50
CA VAL A 422 -12.90 2.75 -12.60
C VAL A 422 -13.30 2.95 -11.14
N VAL A 423 -14.26 3.82 -10.85
CA VAL A 423 -14.84 3.99 -9.49
C VAL A 423 -15.52 2.70 -9.04
N THR A 424 -16.32 2.09 -9.91
CA THR A 424 -16.98 0.80 -9.66
C THR A 424 -15.97 -0.30 -9.38
N ASP A 425 -14.90 -0.38 -10.17
CA ASP A 425 -13.79 -1.31 -9.97
C ASP A 425 -13.03 -1.04 -8.67
N ALA A 426 -12.88 0.23 -8.28
CA ALA A 426 -12.28 0.60 -7.01
C ALA A 426 -13.13 0.11 -5.82
N LEU A 427 -14.45 0.29 -5.88
CA LEU A 427 -15.39 -0.27 -4.91
C LEU A 427 -15.42 -1.81 -4.97
N GLY A 428 -15.37 -2.41 -6.15
CA GLY A 428 -15.36 -3.86 -6.34
C GLY A 428 -14.10 -4.54 -5.81
N LYS A 429 -12.96 -3.83 -5.80
CA LYS A 429 -11.75 -4.26 -5.09
C LYS A 429 -11.97 -4.31 -3.58
N TYR A 430 -12.87 -3.50 -3.05
CA TYR A 430 -13.38 -3.62 -1.68
C TYR A 430 -14.19 -4.89 -1.50
N SER A 431 -15.35 -4.86 -2.12
CA SER A 431 -16.41 -5.78 -1.84
C SER A 431 -17.32 -5.79 -3.04
N LYS A 432 -17.44 -6.95 -3.66
CA LYS A 432 -18.43 -7.15 -4.73
C LYS A 432 -19.84 -6.87 -4.20
N THR A 433 -20.12 -7.25 -2.95
CA THR A 433 -21.39 -6.96 -2.29
C THR A 433 -21.60 -5.45 -2.13
N CYS A 434 -20.57 -4.65 -1.87
CA CYS A 434 -20.71 -3.19 -1.81
C CYS A 434 -21.15 -2.62 -3.16
N VAL A 435 -20.57 -3.09 -4.26
CA VAL A 435 -21.00 -2.69 -5.62
C VAL A 435 -22.46 -3.07 -5.86
N GLU A 436 -22.86 -4.31 -5.54
CA GLU A 436 -24.26 -4.74 -5.69
C GLU A 436 -25.23 -3.97 -4.79
N SER A 437 -24.83 -3.66 -3.56
CA SER A 437 -25.64 -2.87 -2.62
C SER A 437 -25.82 -1.43 -3.12
N VAL A 438 -24.75 -0.79 -3.62
CA VAL A 438 -24.84 0.54 -4.23
C VAL A 438 -25.75 0.51 -5.46
N LYS A 439 -25.58 -0.49 -6.33
CA LYS A 439 -26.43 -0.68 -7.51
C LYS A 439 -27.91 -0.88 -7.13
N THR A 440 -28.17 -1.70 -6.11
CA THR A 440 -29.53 -1.96 -5.61
C THR A 440 -30.13 -0.69 -5.00
N ALA A 441 -29.35 0.07 -4.22
CA ALA A 441 -29.78 1.33 -3.65
C ALA A 441 -30.20 2.32 -4.75
N PHE A 442 -29.36 2.51 -5.78
CA PHE A 442 -29.71 3.36 -6.91
C PHE A 442 -30.92 2.87 -7.72
N ALA A 443 -31.07 1.55 -7.89
CA ALA A 443 -32.26 0.97 -8.56
C ALA A 443 -33.55 1.12 -7.74
N SER A 444 -33.45 1.22 -6.41
CA SER A 444 -34.61 1.40 -5.53
C SER A 444 -35.11 2.84 -5.47
N PHE A 445 -34.31 3.82 -5.91
CA PHE A 445 -34.72 5.22 -5.94
C PHE A 445 -35.82 5.47 -6.98
N ARG A 446 -37.01 5.84 -6.51
CA ARG A 446 -38.10 6.32 -7.37
C ARG A 446 -38.13 7.85 -7.36
N LEU A 447 -37.40 8.46 -8.28
CA LEU A 447 -37.30 9.92 -8.43
C LEU A 447 -38.55 10.59 -9.07
N CYS A 448 -39.66 9.86 -9.20
CA CYS A 448 -40.87 10.38 -9.87
C CYS A 448 -41.68 11.34 -8.99
N HIS A 449 -41.35 11.45 -7.69
CA HIS A 449 -42.02 12.33 -6.75
C HIS A 449 -41.00 13.17 -5.99
N VAL A 450 -41.45 14.35 -5.59
CA VAL A 450 -40.75 15.21 -4.66
C VAL A 450 -40.46 14.43 -3.37
N PRO A 451 -39.20 14.40 -2.88
CA PRO A 451 -38.88 13.74 -1.63
C PRO A 451 -39.61 14.38 -0.44
N ASP A 452 -40.35 13.59 0.32
CA ASP A 452 -41.00 13.98 1.58
C ASP A 452 -40.09 13.66 2.77
N VAL A 453 -39.44 14.70 3.29
CA VAL A 453 -38.53 14.59 4.45
C VAL A 453 -39.23 14.28 5.77
N ARG A 454 -40.57 14.27 5.81
CA ARG A 454 -41.37 13.98 7.01
C ARG A 454 -41.90 12.54 7.02
N SER A 455 -41.90 11.86 5.87
CA SER A 455 -42.35 10.48 5.73
C SER A 455 -41.20 9.49 5.93
N PRO A 456 -41.22 8.62 6.96
CA PRO A 456 -40.15 7.63 7.21
C PRO A 456 -39.97 6.60 6.09
N SER A 457 -40.94 6.48 5.19
CA SER A 457 -40.89 5.59 4.02
C SER A 457 -40.38 6.28 2.76
N ASP A 458 -40.12 7.58 2.80
CA ASP A 458 -39.68 8.36 1.66
C ASP A 458 -38.15 8.50 1.60
N LEU A 459 -37.65 8.70 0.39
CA LEU A 459 -36.23 8.88 0.10
C LEU A 459 -35.63 10.08 0.83
N GLY A 460 -36.40 11.17 0.97
CA GLY A 460 -35.94 12.40 1.60
C GLY A 460 -35.62 12.21 3.08
N TYR A 461 -36.47 11.47 3.80
CA TYR A 461 -36.24 11.08 5.18
C TYR A 461 -35.06 10.10 5.30
N PHE A 462 -35.03 9.07 4.45
CA PHE A 462 -33.97 8.04 4.50
C PHE A 462 -32.57 8.59 4.21
N MET A 463 -32.46 9.50 3.24
CA MET A 463 -31.20 10.15 2.86
C MET A 463 -30.89 11.38 3.71
N ASN A 464 -31.78 11.75 4.63
CA ASN A 464 -31.68 12.94 5.47
C ASN A 464 -31.43 14.21 4.63
N THR A 465 -32.17 14.37 3.54
CA THR A 465 -32.05 15.51 2.63
C THR A 465 -32.72 16.74 3.22
N LEU A 466 -32.20 17.93 2.91
CA LEU A 466 -32.72 19.21 3.41
C LEU A 466 -33.93 19.76 2.62
N SER A 467 -34.41 19.05 1.59
CA SER A 467 -35.48 19.56 0.72
C SER A 467 -36.85 19.40 1.37
N GLU A 468 -37.28 20.42 2.11
CA GLU A 468 -38.71 20.69 2.27
C GLU A 468 -39.23 21.26 0.95
N VAL A 469 -40.27 20.66 0.38
CA VAL A 469 -41.07 21.37 -0.62
C VAL A 469 -42.15 22.15 0.10
N ARG A 470 -42.17 23.45 -0.23
CA ARG A 470 -43.08 24.48 0.24
C ARG A 470 -44.53 23.99 0.22
N GLU A 471 -45.27 24.37 1.27
CA GLU A 471 -46.73 24.22 1.40
C GLU A 471 -47.50 24.69 0.16
#